data_AF-A0A6B2HAB0-F1
#
_entry.id   AF-A0A6B2HAB0-F1
#
_cell.length_a   1.000
_cell.length_b   1.000
_cell.length_c   1.000
_cell.angle_alpha   90.00
_cell.angle_beta   90.00
_cell.angle_gamma   90.00
#
_symmetry.space_group_name_H-M   'P 1'
#
loop_
_entity.id
_entity.type
_entity.pdbx_description
1 polymer ?
#
loop_
_entity_poly.entity_id
_entity_poly.type
_entity_poly.pdbx_seq_one_letter_code
_entity_poly.pdbx_strand_id
1 'polypeptide(L)'
;MRKHIRRALFVLSLSVLPLAGFSQVAVPFKIKRWYLPFQVNKFDKNKEYHGRWKIYINDDKDLIRNGRFRHGKEVGTWRYYYPSGGLYMKEKYTRNSPVIQVWRYHENGNLSKSGSAKLYRDATMAHYYWDGDWQVYDEQGNFIKTETYLKGNLLRYKD
;
A
#
# COMPACT_ATOMS: atom_id res chain seq x y z
N MET A 1 57.73 46.59 7.78
CA MET A 1 57.30 47.34 6.58
C MET A 1 55.86 47.78 6.74
N ARG A 2 55.58 49.05 6.46
CA ARG A 2 54.38 49.80 6.86
C ARG A 2 53.09 49.30 6.20
N LYS A 3 52.05 49.17 7.04
CA LYS A 3 50.63 49.16 6.65
C LYS A 3 50.27 50.53 6.07
N HIS A 4 49.67 50.56 4.88
CA HIS A 4 48.88 51.69 4.43
C HIS A 4 47.43 51.24 4.19
N ILE A 5 46.58 51.73 5.09
CA ILE A 5 45.14 51.78 4.97
C ILE A 5 44.81 52.90 3.99
N ARG A 6 43.97 52.64 2.99
CA ARG A 6 43.13 53.68 2.38
C ARG A 6 41.69 53.22 2.40
N ARG A 7 40.89 53.93 3.19
CA ARG A 7 39.43 53.90 3.18
C ARG A 7 38.96 54.75 1.99
N ALA A 8 38.00 54.25 1.22
CA ALA A 8 37.12 55.08 0.39
C ALA A 8 35.70 54.55 0.56
N LEU A 9 34.76 55.49 0.70
CA LEU A 9 33.38 55.28 1.11
C LEU A 9 32.49 54.69 0.00
N PHE A 10 31.53 53.89 0.47
CA PHE A 10 30.13 53.74 0.03
C PHE A 10 29.75 54.10 -1.41
N VAL A 11 29.22 53.09 -2.12
CA VAL A 11 27.84 53.16 -2.64
C VAL A 11 27.19 51.79 -2.41
N LEU A 12 26.15 51.75 -1.57
CA LEU A 12 25.19 50.65 -1.55
C LEU A 12 24.42 50.69 -2.87
N SER A 13 24.77 49.84 -3.83
CA SER A 13 23.81 49.44 -4.85
C SER A 13 23.00 48.28 -4.30
N LEU A 14 21.83 48.58 -3.73
CA LEU A 14 20.75 47.60 -3.61
C LEU A 14 20.36 47.22 -5.05
N SER A 15 21.01 46.20 -5.61
CA SER A 15 20.45 45.51 -6.76
C SER A 15 19.30 44.66 -6.24
N VAL A 16 18.11 45.25 -6.27
CA VAL A 16 16.85 44.52 -6.26
C VAL A 16 16.90 43.62 -7.49
N LEU A 17 17.34 42.37 -7.30
CA LEU A 17 17.15 41.35 -8.32
C LEU A 17 15.63 41.20 -8.48
N PRO A 18 15.07 41.39 -9.68
CA PRO A 18 13.68 41.08 -9.90
C PRO A 18 13.51 39.60 -9.58
N LEU A 19 12.75 39.33 -8.51
CA LEU A 19 12.05 38.07 -8.30
C LEU A 19 11.23 37.83 -9.56
N ALA A 20 11.84 37.16 -10.53
CA ALA A 20 11.11 36.52 -11.60
C ALA A 20 10.28 35.45 -10.90
N GLY A 21 9.08 35.85 -10.50
CA GLY A 21 8.01 34.95 -10.15
C GLY A 21 7.77 34.07 -11.36
N PHE A 22 8.47 32.93 -11.40
CA PHE A 22 7.96 31.77 -12.09
C PHE A 22 6.74 31.35 -11.28
N SER A 23 5.61 32.00 -11.56
CA SER A 23 4.32 31.37 -11.35
C SER A 23 4.40 30.08 -12.16
N GLN A 24 4.70 28.96 -11.50
CA GLN A 24 4.45 27.65 -12.08
C GLN A 24 2.94 27.63 -12.32
N VAL A 25 2.53 28.03 -13.52
CA VAL A 25 1.24 27.61 -14.04
C VAL A 25 1.36 26.10 -14.08
N ALA A 26 0.75 25.44 -13.09
CA ALA A 26 0.61 24.01 -13.08
C ALA A 26 -0.09 23.64 -14.39
N VAL A 27 0.68 23.21 -15.39
CA VAL A 27 0.11 22.66 -16.60
C VAL A 27 -0.60 21.40 -16.13
N PRO A 28 -1.94 21.29 -16.19
CA PRO A 28 -2.58 20.07 -15.79
C PRO A 28 -2.07 18.99 -16.74
N PHE A 29 -1.24 18.09 -16.23
CA PHE A 29 -0.79 16.92 -16.97
C PHE A 29 -2.05 16.08 -17.17
N LYS A 30 -2.75 16.32 -18.28
CA LYS A 30 -3.87 15.50 -18.72
C LYS A 30 -3.28 14.13 -19.04
N ILE A 31 -3.30 13.24 -18.05
CA ILE A 31 -2.99 11.82 -18.26
C ILE A 31 -3.96 11.34 -19.34
N LYS A 32 -3.46 11.20 -20.56
CA LYS A 32 -4.21 10.63 -21.68
C LYS A 32 -4.49 9.19 -21.29
N ARG A 33 -5.69 8.95 -20.74
CA ARG A 33 -6.15 7.65 -20.22
C ARG A 33 -6.14 6.65 -21.39
N TRP A 34 -5.02 5.97 -21.58
CA TRP A 34 -4.90 4.85 -22.52
C TRP A 34 -5.94 3.83 -22.06
N TYR A 35 -7.00 3.63 -22.86
CA TYR A 35 -8.04 2.64 -22.59
C TYR A 35 -7.40 1.26 -22.67
N LEU A 36 -6.87 0.77 -21.55
CA LEU A 36 -6.46 -0.61 -21.43
C LEU A 36 -7.74 -1.47 -21.34
N PRO A 37 -8.07 -2.32 -22.33
CA PRO A 37 -9.32 -3.07 -22.38
C PRO A 37 -9.27 -4.29 -21.44
N PHE A 38 -8.72 -4.12 -20.24
CA PHE A 38 -8.70 -5.19 -19.26
C PHE A 38 -10.08 -5.30 -18.65
N GLN A 39 -10.88 -6.20 -19.19
CA GLN A 39 -12.12 -6.62 -18.58
C GLN A 39 -11.83 -7.14 -17.16
N VAL A 40 -12.60 -6.65 -16.19
CA VAL A 40 -12.58 -7.11 -14.81
C VAL A 40 -13.81 -7.96 -14.53
N ASN A 41 -13.77 -8.74 -13.45
CA ASN A 41 -14.90 -9.51 -12.94
C ASN A 41 -15.42 -10.53 -13.97
N LYS A 42 -14.51 -11.28 -14.57
CA LYS A 42 -14.81 -12.31 -15.58
C LYS A 42 -14.71 -13.70 -14.98
N PHE A 43 -15.50 -14.59 -15.54
CA PHE A 43 -15.49 -16.01 -15.19
C PHE A 43 -14.81 -16.81 -16.29
N ASP A 44 -14.25 -17.97 -15.94
CA ASP A 44 -13.77 -18.93 -16.93
C ASP A 44 -14.91 -19.83 -17.44
N LYS A 45 -14.56 -20.80 -18.29
CA LYS A 45 -15.51 -21.75 -18.90
C LYS A 45 -16.31 -22.58 -17.88
N ASN A 46 -15.81 -22.71 -16.66
CA ASN A 46 -16.46 -23.45 -15.57
C ASN A 46 -17.29 -22.53 -14.68
N LYS A 47 -17.48 -21.25 -15.06
CA LYS A 47 -18.12 -20.20 -14.26
C LYS A 47 -17.37 -19.91 -12.95
N GLU A 48 -16.06 -20.18 -12.90
CA GLU A 48 -15.22 -19.83 -11.75
C GLU A 48 -14.59 -18.45 -11.95
N TYR A 49 -14.33 -17.73 -10.86
CA TYR A 49 -13.67 -16.42 -10.92
C TYR A 49 -12.31 -16.50 -11.63
N HIS A 50 -12.08 -15.60 -12.60
CA HIS A 50 -10.86 -15.61 -13.41
C HIS A 50 -10.38 -14.20 -13.81
N GLY A 51 -9.07 -13.97 -13.84
CA GLY A 51 -8.50 -12.71 -14.29
C GLY A 51 -8.50 -11.63 -13.22
N ARG A 52 -8.65 -10.36 -13.61
CA ARG A 52 -8.65 -9.21 -12.69
C ARG A 52 -10.02 -9.05 -12.04
N TRP A 53 -10.03 -8.79 -10.74
CA TRP A 53 -11.27 -8.65 -9.98
C TRP A 53 -11.25 -7.41 -9.11
N LYS A 54 -12.40 -6.76 -9.03
CA LYS A 54 -12.69 -5.63 -8.17
C LYS A 54 -14.04 -5.88 -7.50
N ILE A 55 -14.09 -5.67 -6.19
CA ILE A 55 -15.28 -5.93 -5.39
C ILE A 55 -15.64 -4.62 -4.69
N TYR A 56 -16.92 -4.29 -4.74
CA TYR A 56 -17.50 -3.05 -4.24
C TYR A 56 -18.63 -3.37 -3.25
N ILE A 57 -18.89 -2.50 -2.27
CA ILE A 57 -19.84 -2.79 -1.18
C ILE A 57 -21.18 -2.05 -1.31
N ASN A 58 -21.25 -0.95 -2.06
CA ASN A 58 -22.43 -0.09 -2.19
C ASN A 58 -22.66 0.36 -3.64
N ASP A 59 -23.79 1.03 -3.85
CA ASP A 59 -24.20 1.61 -5.14
C ASP A 59 -23.24 2.70 -5.63
N ASP A 60 -22.60 3.40 -4.69
CA ASP A 60 -21.53 4.39 -4.95
C ASP A 60 -20.22 3.74 -5.43
N LYS A 61 -20.16 2.40 -5.45
CA LYS A 61 -19.02 1.60 -5.92
C LYS A 61 -17.73 1.89 -5.16
N ASP A 62 -17.83 1.94 -3.84
CA ASP A 62 -16.67 1.99 -2.96
C ASP A 62 -15.89 0.67 -3.06
N LEU A 63 -14.66 0.78 -3.55
CA LEU A 63 -13.80 -0.36 -3.83
C LEU A 63 -13.27 -0.95 -2.52
N ILE A 64 -13.81 -2.08 -2.09
CA ILE A 64 -13.37 -2.73 -0.85
C ILE A 64 -12.16 -3.63 -1.04
N ARG A 65 -12.03 -4.29 -2.20
CA ARG A 65 -10.83 -5.06 -2.54
C ARG A 65 -10.65 -5.31 -4.02
N ASN A 66 -9.41 -5.51 -4.43
CA ASN A 66 -9.07 -5.95 -5.77
C ASN A 66 -7.88 -6.90 -5.79
N GLY A 67 -7.81 -7.69 -6.86
CA GLY A 67 -6.74 -8.66 -7.05
C GLY A 67 -6.93 -9.47 -8.32
N ARG A 68 -6.43 -10.70 -8.30
CA ARG A 68 -6.60 -11.64 -9.40
C ARG A 68 -7.07 -13.00 -8.91
N PHE A 69 -7.94 -13.60 -9.70
CA PHE A 69 -8.31 -15.01 -9.56
C PHE A 69 -7.76 -15.83 -10.72
N ARG A 70 -7.54 -17.12 -10.47
CA ARG A 70 -7.29 -18.15 -11.48
C ARG A 70 -8.03 -19.42 -11.09
N HIS A 71 -9.08 -19.75 -11.84
CA HIS A 71 -9.93 -20.93 -11.60
C HIS A 71 -10.49 -20.93 -10.17
N GLY A 72 -11.17 -19.83 -9.82
CA GLY A 72 -11.80 -19.63 -8.50
C GLY A 72 -10.83 -19.32 -7.36
N LYS A 73 -9.51 -19.43 -7.56
CA LYS A 73 -8.49 -19.26 -6.50
C LYS A 73 -7.81 -17.90 -6.58
N GLU A 74 -7.66 -17.24 -5.44
CA GLU A 74 -6.91 -15.99 -5.32
C GLU A 74 -5.43 -16.22 -5.68
N VAL A 75 -4.85 -15.33 -6.50
CA VAL A 75 -3.45 -15.40 -6.94
C VAL A 75 -2.82 -14.02 -7.01
N GLY A 76 -1.49 -13.98 -6.86
CA GLY A 76 -0.73 -12.73 -6.95
C GLY A 76 -0.99 -11.82 -5.76
N THR A 77 -1.20 -10.53 -6.01
CA THR A 77 -1.39 -9.55 -4.95
C THR A 77 -2.85 -9.12 -4.85
N TRP A 78 -3.37 -9.24 -3.64
CA TRP A 78 -4.67 -8.70 -3.25
C TRP A 78 -4.49 -7.45 -2.42
N ARG A 79 -5.37 -6.47 -2.62
CA ARG A 79 -5.42 -5.21 -1.88
C ARG A 79 -6.82 -4.99 -1.37
N TYR A 80 -6.92 -4.55 -0.13
CA TYR A 80 -8.14 -4.26 0.57
C TYR A 80 -8.06 -2.82 1.05
N TYR A 81 -9.19 -2.14 1.07
CA TYR A 81 -9.24 -0.70 1.30
C TYR A 81 -10.19 -0.36 2.44
N TYR A 82 -9.85 0.71 3.16
CA TYR A 82 -10.77 1.39 4.06
C TYR A 82 -11.91 2.05 3.27
N PRO A 83 -13.04 2.38 3.92
CA PRO A 83 -14.10 3.19 3.30
C PRO A 83 -13.59 4.53 2.76
N SER A 84 -12.59 5.12 3.40
CA SER A 84 -11.89 6.34 2.94
C SER A 84 -11.08 6.15 1.65
N GLY A 85 -10.88 4.91 1.18
CA GLY A 85 -10.08 4.55 0.01
C GLY A 85 -8.60 4.27 0.33
N GLY A 86 -8.16 4.49 1.58
CA GLY A 86 -6.81 4.15 2.04
C GLY A 86 -6.55 2.64 1.98
N LEU A 87 -5.29 2.23 1.77
CA LEU A 87 -4.93 0.81 1.77
C LEU A 87 -5.06 0.27 3.20
N TYR A 88 -5.92 -0.72 3.40
CA TYR A 88 -6.14 -1.38 4.69
C TYR A 88 -5.26 -2.63 4.83
N MET A 89 -5.21 -3.45 3.78
CA MET A 89 -4.47 -4.70 3.80
C MET A 89 -3.95 -5.05 2.41
N LYS A 90 -2.80 -5.71 2.38
CA LYS A 90 -2.20 -6.28 1.18
C LYS A 90 -1.84 -7.72 1.47
N GLU A 91 -2.22 -8.61 0.58
CA GLU A 91 -1.85 -10.02 0.64
C GLU A 91 -1.07 -10.41 -0.61
N LYS A 92 -0.10 -11.30 -0.47
CA LYS A 92 0.67 -11.85 -1.58
C LYS A 92 0.65 -13.37 -1.55
N TYR A 93 0.02 -13.93 -2.58
CA TYR A 93 -0.04 -15.35 -2.88
C TYR A 93 1.10 -15.74 -3.81
N THR A 94 2.03 -16.55 -3.30
CA THR A 94 3.16 -17.08 -4.08
C THR A 94 2.81 -18.47 -4.61
N ARG A 95 3.15 -18.74 -5.88
CA ARG A 95 2.89 -20.05 -6.50
C ARG A 95 3.60 -21.15 -5.71
N ASN A 96 2.90 -22.26 -5.45
CA ASN A 96 3.39 -23.42 -4.71
C ASN A 96 3.82 -23.13 -3.25
N SER A 97 3.41 -21.99 -2.69
CA SER A 97 3.60 -21.68 -1.27
C SER A 97 2.27 -21.82 -0.54
N PRO A 98 2.21 -22.55 0.59
CA PRO A 98 1.05 -22.52 1.48
C PRO A 98 1.00 -21.23 2.31
N VAL A 99 2.11 -20.48 2.34
CA VAL A 99 2.25 -19.22 3.08
C VAL A 99 1.79 -18.06 2.22
N ILE A 100 0.90 -17.25 2.79
CA ILE A 100 0.42 -15.98 2.27
C ILE A 100 1.10 -14.88 3.08
N GLN A 101 1.78 -13.95 2.41
CA GLN A 101 2.38 -12.81 3.11
C GLN A 101 1.33 -11.72 3.26
N VAL A 102 1.23 -11.14 4.46
CA VAL A 102 0.19 -10.18 4.80
C VAL A 102 0.81 -8.92 5.37
N TRP A 103 0.34 -7.78 4.90
CA TRP A 103 0.64 -6.45 5.43
C TRP A 103 -0.66 -5.74 5.70
N ARG A 104 -0.84 -5.26 6.93
CA ARG A 104 -1.95 -4.39 7.32
C ARG A 104 -1.38 -3.00 7.56
N TYR A 105 -2.21 -2.01 7.31
CA TYR A 105 -1.85 -0.62 7.41
C TYR A 105 -2.80 0.08 8.37
N HIS A 106 -2.36 1.16 8.97
CA HIS A 106 -3.21 2.15 9.64
C HIS A 106 -3.87 3.04 8.59
N GLU A 107 -4.91 3.77 8.96
CA GLU A 107 -5.62 4.65 8.02
C GLU A 107 -4.76 5.82 7.51
N ASN A 108 -3.74 6.21 8.28
CA ASN A 108 -2.71 7.17 7.85
C ASN A 108 -1.71 6.60 6.81
N GLY A 109 -1.82 5.31 6.46
CA GLY A 109 -1.00 4.63 5.47
C GLY A 109 0.28 3.97 6.02
N ASN A 110 0.61 4.17 7.30
CA ASN A 110 1.75 3.49 7.93
C ASN A 110 1.46 2.01 8.15
N LEU A 111 2.50 1.18 8.14
CA LEU A 111 2.36 -0.25 8.39
C LEU A 111 1.88 -0.45 9.83
N SER A 112 0.83 -1.25 10.04
CA SER A 112 0.30 -1.57 11.37
C SER A 112 0.71 -2.95 11.84
N LYS A 113 0.62 -3.94 10.94
CA LYS A 113 1.05 -5.31 11.21
C LYS A 113 1.60 -5.97 9.95
N SER A 114 2.59 -6.84 10.09
CA SER A 114 3.05 -7.69 8.99
C SER A 114 3.44 -9.08 9.47
N GLY A 115 3.05 -10.10 8.71
CA GLY A 115 3.34 -11.48 9.04
C GLY A 115 2.85 -12.41 7.94
N SER A 116 2.45 -13.61 8.34
CA SER A 116 1.95 -14.63 7.43
C SER A 116 0.59 -15.19 7.82
N ALA A 117 -0.10 -15.70 6.82
CA ALA A 117 -1.29 -16.51 6.97
C ALA A 117 -1.15 -17.80 6.16
N LYS A 118 -1.98 -18.79 6.49
CA LYS A 118 -2.08 -20.06 5.77
C LYS A 118 -3.54 -20.44 5.60
N LEU A 119 -3.81 -21.12 4.48
CA LEU A 119 -5.08 -21.78 4.25
C LEU A 119 -5.00 -23.23 4.70
N TYR A 120 -5.78 -23.60 5.71
CA TYR A 120 -5.93 -24.95 6.20
C TYR A 120 -7.18 -25.54 5.58
N ARG A 121 -7.04 -26.65 4.84
CA ARG A 121 -8.17 -27.33 4.21
C ARG A 121 -8.63 -28.48 5.10
N ASP A 122 -9.93 -28.53 5.37
CA ASP A 122 -10.59 -29.73 5.88
C ASP A 122 -11.42 -30.39 4.76
N ALA A 123 -12.24 -31.37 5.11
CA ALA A 123 -13.07 -32.13 4.18
C ALA A 123 -14.16 -31.28 3.48
N THR A 124 -14.50 -30.12 4.03
CA THR A 124 -15.65 -29.30 3.62
C THR A 124 -15.26 -27.93 3.10
N MET A 125 -14.25 -27.28 3.67
CA MET A 125 -13.83 -25.95 3.27
C MET A 125 -12.35 -25.64 3.57
N ALA A 126 -11.88 -24.53 3.01
CA ALA A 126 -10.59 -23.95 3.34
C ALA A 126 -10.78 -22.82 4.36
N HIS A 127 -10.07 -22.91 5.49
CA HIS A 127 -10.04 -21.90 6.53
C HIS A 127 -8.76 -21.08 6.46
N TYR A 128 -8.90 -19.76 6.48
CA TYR A 128 -7.78 -18.82 6.53
C TYR A 128 -7.42 -18.51 7.97
N TYR A 129 -6.14 -18.64 8.33
CA TYR A 129 -5.65 -18.31 9.66
C TYR A 129 -4.33 -17.53 9.59
N TRP A 130 -4.18 -16.53 10.45
CA TRP A 130 -2.87 -15.96 10.76
C TRP A 130 -1.98 -17.02 11.38
N ASP A 131 -0.74 -17.09 10.93
CA ASP A 131 0.19 -18.15 11.33
C ASP A 131 1.63 -17.64 11.29
N GLY A 132 2.42 -18.01 12.29
CA GLY A 132 3.80 -17.56 12.46
C GLY A 132 3.91 -16.23 13.18
N ASP A 133 5.07 -15.59 13.03
CA ASP A 133 5.39 -14.34 13.70
C ASP A 133 4.83 -13.13 12.94
N TRP A 134 4.26 -12.20 13.72
CA TRP A 134 3.64 -10.97 13.25
C TRP A 134 4.29 -9.79 13.95
N GLN A 135 4.95 -8.94 13.17
CA GLN A 135 5.48 -7.68 13.67
C GLN A 135 4.34 -6.66 13.76
N VAL A 136 4.30 -5.93 14.87
CA VAL A 136 3.29 -4.92 15.18
C VAL A 136 3.95 -3.55 15.30
N TYR A 137 3.30 -2.54 14.77
CA TYR A 137 3.82 -1.18 14.67
C TYR A 137 2.76 -0.15 15.11
N ASP A 138 3.21 0.96 15.68
CA ASP A 138 2.34 2.08 16.05
C ASP A 138 1.94 2.92 14.82
N GLU A 139 1.13 3.97 15.04
CA GLU A 139 0.70 4.86 13.97
C GLU A 139 1.83 5.69 13.36
N GLN A 140 2.95 5.86 14.06
CA GLN A 140 4.14 6.55 13.58
C GLN A 140 5.07 5.59 12.80
N GLY A 141 4.77 4.30 12.79
CA GLY A 141 5.54 3.25 12.14
C GLY A 141 6.66 2.67 13.00
N ASN A 142 6.72 2.99 14.30
CA ASN A 142 7.69 2.39 15.21
C ASN A 142 7.29 0.97 15.54
N PHE A 143 8.28 0.08 15.58
CA PHE A 143 8.07 -1.29 16.02
C PHE A 143 7.67 -1.33 17.50
N ILE A 144 6.63 -2.09 17.81
CA ILE A 144 6.13 -2.30 19.17
C ILE A 144 6.56 -3.67 19.69
N LYS A 145 6.23 -4.73 18.94
CA LYS A 145 6.40 -6.11 19.39
C LYS A 145 6.24 -7.11 18.25
N THR A 146 6.61 -8.35 18.52
CA THR A 146 6.31 -9.52 17.70
C THR A 146 5.29 -10.41 18.39
N GLU A 147 4.18 -10.72 17.73
CA GLU A 147 3.14 -11.67 18.14
C GLU A 147 3.31 -13.00 17.39
N THR A 148 3.36 -14.14 18.07
CA THR A 148 3.41 -15.46 17.42
C THR A 148 2.02 -16.09 17.42
N TYR A 149 1.51 -16.41 16.23
CA TYR A 149 0.21 -17.05 16.03
C TYR A 149 0.34 -18.49 15.54
N LEU A 150 -0.58 -19.35 15.97
CA LEU A 150 -0.76 -20.69 15.42
C LEU A 150 -2.24 -20.92 15.11
N LYS A 151 -2.57 -21.12 13.83
CA LYS A 151 -3.96 -21.28 13.37
C LYS A 151 -4.89 -20.18 13.92
N GLY A 152 -4.42 -18.93 13.89
CA GLY A 152 -5.17 -17.75 14.33
C GLY A 152 -5.15 -17.51 15.84
N ASN A 153 -4.67 -18.45 16.65
CA ASN A 153 -4.56 -18.28 18.11
C ASN A 153 -3.25 -17.59 18.45
N LEU A 154 -3.30 -16.51 19.24
CA LEU A 154 -2.11 -15.85 19.78
C LEU A 154 -1.47 -16.75 20.84
N LEU A 155 -0.24 -17.20 20.60
CA LEU A 155 0.49 -18.05 21.54
C LEU A 155 1.34 -17.26 22.51
N ARG A 156 2.03 -16.22 22.02
CA ARG A 156 2.91 -15.35 22.80
C ARG A 156 3.20 -14.06 22.07
N TYR A 157 3.78 -13.09 22.78
CA TYR A 157 4.42 -11.92 22.19
C TYR A 157 5.77 -11.65 22.86
N LYS A 158 6.62 -10.89 22.18
CA LYS A 158 7.90 -10.38 22.69
C LYS A 158 8.10 -8.95 22.19
N ASP A 159 8.72 -8.13 23.02
CA ASP A 159 9.10 -6.76 22.69
C ASP A 159 10.45 -6.72 21.95
#